data_AF-A0A7S0F7E5-F1
#
_entry.id   AF-A0A7S0F7E5-F1
#
_cell.length_a   1.000
_cell.length_b   1.000
_cell.length_c   1.000
_cell.angle_alpha   90.00
_cell.angle_beta   90.00
_cell.angle_gamma   90.00
#
_symmetry.space_group_name_H-M   'P 1'
#
loop_
_entity.id
_entity.type
_entity.pdbx_description
1 polymer ?
#
loop_
_entity_poly.entity_id
_entity_poly.type
_entity_poly.pdbx_seq_one_letter_code
_entity_poly.pdbx_strand_id
1 'polypeptide(L)'
;HLPGSKAIVPQDDRLHGFFTVRSYMNHYARLSGRKGGAELEKEIDNLLTKLGLTEQANTIVGDLFIKGLSGGQKRRLSIGLEALTCPNNFFLDEPTSGLDAESAHQ
;
A
#
# COMPACT_ATOMS: atom_id res chain seq x y z
N HIS A 1 -32.08 11.16 -11.90
CA HIS A 1 -30.94 10.89 -12.78
C HIS A 1 -29.93 12.02 -12.59
N LEU A 2 -28.91 11.81 -11.74
CA LEU A 2 -27.80 12.75 -11.55
C LEU A 2 -26.50 11.99 -11.88
N PRO A 3 -25.69 12.48 -12.83
CA PRO A 3 -24.52 11.78 -13.34
C PRO A 3 -23.28 12.04 -12.48
N GLY A 4 -22.47 11.00 -12.29
CA GLY A 4 -21.02 11.13 -12.02
C GLY A 4 -20.60 11.22 -10.56
N SER A 5 -20.43 10.07 -9.90
CA SER A 5 -19.52 9.95 -8.76
C SER A 5 -18.08 9.99 -9.27
N LYS A 6 -17.60 11.19 -9.65
CA LYS A 6 -16.19 11.43 -9.91
C LYS A 6 -15.53 11.56 -8.55
N ALA A 7 -14.84 10.51 -8.09
CA ALA A 7 -13.95 10.63 -6.95
C ALA A 7 -12.86 11.64 -7.34
N ILE A 8 -12.94 12.84 -6.78
CA ILE A 8 -11.91 13.86 -6.96
C ILE A 8 -10.81 13.49 -5.98
N VAL A 9 -9.69 12.98 -6.50
CA VAL A 9 -8.44 12.89 -5.74
C VAL A 9 -7.87 14.32 -5.70
N PRO A 10 -7.81 14.99 -4.54
CA PRO A 10 -7.23 16.32 -4.47
C PRO A 10 -5.74 16.24 -4.86
N GLN A 11 -5.31 17.10 -5.80
CA GLN A 11 -3.90 17.22 -6.20
C GLN A 11 -3.01 17.85 -5.11
N ASP A 12 -3.57 18.23 -3.96
CA ASP A 12 -2.78 18.57 -2.78
C ASP A 12 -2.40 17.26 -2.08
N ASP A 13 -1.50 16.54 -2.74
CA ASP A 13 -0.79 15.37 -2.25
C ASP A 13 0.20 15.85 -1.19
N ARG A 14 -0.33 16.45 -0.11
CA ARG A 14 0.34 16.60 1.17
C ARG A 14 0.43 15.20 1.77
N LEU A 15 1.22 14.34 1.13
CA LEU A 15 2.03 13.37 1.85
C LEU A 15 2.63 14.18 3.00
N HIS A 16 2.21 13.99 4.25
CA HIS A 16 2.81 14.76 5.32
C HIS A 16 4.30 14.37 5.31
N GLY A 17 5.17 15.24 4.80
CA GLY A 17 6.54 14.91 4.44
C GLY A 17 7.39 14.42 5.61
N PHE A 18 6.85 14.50 6.82
CA PHE A 18 7.39 14.00 8.08
C PHE A 18 7.14 12.51 8.35
N PHE A 19 6.17 11.88 7.68
CA PHE A 19 5.96 10.45 7.85
C PHE A 19 7.08 9.66 7.18
N THR A 20 7.55 8.63 7.86
CA THR A 20 8.29 7.54 7.22
C THR A 20 7.37 6.78 6.28
N VAL A 21 7.94 6.11 5.27
CA VAL A 21 7.17 5.30 4.31
C VAL A 21 6.22 4.33 5.02
N ARG A 22 6.72 3.59 6.02
CA ARG A 22 5.90 2.66 6.80
C ARG A 22 4.75 3.36 7.52
N SER A 23 5.05 4.44 8.24
CA SER A 23 4.04 5.19 8.99
C SER A 23 2.98 5.77 8.06
N TYR A 24 3.40 6.22 6.87
CA TYR A 24 2.49 6.71 5.85
C TYR A 24 1.55 5.61 5.34
N MET A 25 2.08 4.42 5.00
CA MET A 25 1.26 3.27 4.59
C MET A 25 0.28 2.83 5.68
N ASN A 26 0.72 2.76 6.93
CA ASN A 26 -0.14 2.43 8.07
C ASN A 26 -1.27 3.46 8.24
N HIS A 27 -0.90 4.74 8.23
CA HIS A 27 -1.86 5.84 8.35
C HIS A 27 -2.90 5.81 7.22
N TYR A 28 -2.45 5.63 5.99
CA TYR A 28 -3.31 5.56 4.81
C TYR A 28 -4.30 4.38 4.89
N ALA A 29 -3.82 3.17 5.24
CA ALA A 29 -4.68 2.00 5.43
C ALA A 29 -5.76 2.22 6.50
N ARG A 30 -5.39 2.87 7.61
CA ARG A 30 -6.33 3.19 8.69
C ARG A 30 -7.40 4.19 8.25
N LEU A 31 -7.04 5.18 7.43
CA LEU A 31 -8.02 6.11 6.84
C LEU A 31 -8.99 5.40 5.90
N SER A 32 -8.55 4.33 5.24
CA SER A 32 -9.41 3.45 4.43
C SER A 32 -10.26 2.46 5.25
N GLY A 33 -10.28 2.59 6.58
CA GLY A 33 -11.10 1.78 7.48
C GLY A 33 -10.47 0.45 7.90
N ARG A 34 -9.21 0.17 7.52
CA ARG A 34 -8.49 -1.01 8.00
C ARG A 34 -8.19 -0.87 9.50
N LYS A 35 -8.35 -1.96 10.25
CA LYS A 35 -7.85 -2.02 11.64
C LYS A 35 -6.32 -2.09 11.60
N GLY A 36 -5.67 -1.31 12.45
CA GLY A 36 -4.22 -1.43 12.65
C GLY A 36 -3.84 -2.71 13.40
N GLY A 37 -2.55 -2.88 13.67
CA GLY A 37 -2.03 -4.01 14.44
C GLY A 37 -1.07 -4.87 13.63
N ALA A 38 -0.70 -6.02 14.20
CA ALA A 38 0.37 -6.88 13.67
C ALA A 38 0.08 -7.42 12.25
N GLU A 39 -1.18 -7.70 11.93
CA GLU A 39 -1.56 -8.18 10.60
C GLU A 39 -1.33 -7.11 9.52
N LEU A 40 -1.75 -5.86 9.78
CA LEU A 40 -1.51 -4.75 8.87
C LEU A 40 -0.01 -4.46 8.71
N GLU A 41 0.76 -4.49 9.80
CA GLU A 41 2.21 -4.30 9.74
C GLU A 41 2.90 -5.36 8.88
N LYS A 42 2.49 -6.63 9.02
CA LYS A 42 3.01 -7.74 8.20
C LYS A 42 2.67 -7.57 6.72
N GLU A 43 1.45 -7.12 6.40
CA GLU A 43 1.06 -6.82 5.02
C GLU A 43 1.88 -5.66 4.43
N ILE A 44 2.11 -4.60 5.21
CA ILE A 44 2.98 -3.48 4.82
C ILE A 44 4.41 -3.98 4.57
N ASP A 45 4.97 -4.85 5.42
CA ASP A 45 6.30 -5.45 5.22
C ASP A 45 6.40 -6.22 3.90
N ASN A 46 5.37 -7.01 3.59
CA ASN A 46 5.30 -7.77 2.35
C ASN A 46 5.24 -6.84 1.13
N LEU A 47 4.42 -5.78 1.19
CA LEU A 47 4.34 -4.79 0.10
C LEU A 47 5.65 -4.03 -0.08
N LEU A 48 6.29 -3.59 1.01
CA LEU A 48 7.59 -2.93 0.95
C LEU A 48 8.65 -3.81 0.27
N THR A 49 8.64 -5.11 0.58
CA THR A 49 9.53 -6.08 -0.05
C THR A 49 9.21 -6.25 -1.53
N LYS A 50 7.94 -6.48 -1.90
CA LYS A 50 7.50 -6.63 -3.29
C LYS A 50 7.80 -5.39 -4.15
N LEU A 51 7.76 -4.20 -3.55
CA LEU A 51 7.99 -2.92 -4.22
C LEU A 51 9.45 -2.47 -4.20
N GLY A 52 10.36 -3.24 -3.58
CA GLY A 52 11.76 -2.85 -3.42
C GLY A 52 11.92 -1.52 -2.67
N LEU A 53 11.20 -1.38 -1.56
CA LEU A 53 11.19 -0.21 -0.68
C LEU A 53 11.55 -0.56 0.78
N THR A 54 11.98 -1.79 1.06
CA THR A 54 12.33 -2.25 2.41
C THR A 54 13.37 -1.35 3.09
N GLU A 55 14.42 -0.96 2.37
CA GLU A 55 15.46 -0.06 2.90
C GLU A 55 14.92 1.36 3.19
N GLN A 56 13.85 1.76 2.51
CA GLN A 56 13.21 3.06 2.69
C GLN A 56 12.04 3.05 3.66
N ALA A 57 11.74 1.92 4.31
CA ALA A 57 10.63 1.80 5.26
C ALA A 57 10.62 2.90 6.33
N ASN A 58 11.81 3.27 6.82
CA ASN A 58 12.02 4.31 7.83
C ASN A 58 12.50 5.64 7.25
N THR A 59 12.60 5.76 5.93
CA THR A 59 12.92 7.02 5.26
C THR A 59 11.65 7.86 5.19
N ILE A 60 11.77 9.17 5.39
CA ILE A 60 10.65 10.08 5.19
C ILE A 60 10.22 10.11 3.72
N VAL A 61 8.91 10.20 3.46
CA VAL A 61 8.40 10.28 2.08
C VAL A 61 8.98 11.51 1.38
N GLY A 62 9.06 12.63 2.11
CA GLY A 62 9.56 13.91 1.62
C GLY A 62 8.63 14.58 0.60
N ASP A 63 8.82 15.88 0.43
CA ASP A 63 8.02 16.73 -0.46
C ASP A 63 8.95 17.62 -1.31
N LEU A 64 8.47 18.80 -1.74
CA LEU A 64 9.27 19.76 -2.51
C LEU A 64 10.34 20.48 -1.67
N PHE A 65 10.16 20.55 -0.36
CA PHE A 65 11.03 21.29 0.57
C PHE A 65 11.92 20.36 1.39
N ILE A 66 11.44 19.14 1.69
CA ILE A 66 12.14 18.13 2.47
C ILE A 66 12.47 16.95 1.55
N LYS A 67 13.77 16.70 1.35
CA LYS A 67 14.24 15.56 0.56
C LYS A 67 13.88 14.25 1.27
N GLY A 68 13.25 13.34 0.52
CA GLY A 68 12.92 11.99 0.97
C GLY A 68 13.13 11.00 -0.17
N LEU A 69 12.08 10.28 -0.51
CA LEU A 69 12.08 9.34 -1.63
C LEU A 69 12.39 10.02 -2.97
N SER A 70 13.12 9.30 -3.82
CA SER A 70 13.22 9.64 -5.25
C SER A 70 11.85 9.55 -5.94
N GLY A 71 11.67 10.20 -7.09
CA GLY A 71 10.42 10.12 -7.84
C GLY A 71 10.00 8.69 -8.20
N GLY A 72 10.95 7.81 -8.55
CA GLY A 72 10.67 6.40 -8.81
C GLY A 72 10.22 5.63 -7.57
N GLN A 73 10.80 5.92 -6.41
CA GLN A 73 10.37 5.34 -5.13
C GLN A 73 8.99 5.86 -4.71
N LYS A 74 8.70 7.15 -4.90
CA LYS A 74 7.36 7.72 -4.67
C LYS A 74 6.30 7.03 -5.53
N ARG A 75 6.59 6.81 -6.82
CA ARG A 75 5.70 6.06 -7.72
C ARG A 75 5.41 4.64 -7.22
N ARG A 76 6.43 3.91 -6.73
CA ARG A 76 6.24 2.57 -6.17
C ARG A 76 5.45 2.61 -4.86
N LEU A 77 5.67 3.60 -4.00
CA LEU A 77 4.88 3.81 -2.80
C LEU A 77 3.40 4.02 -3.14
N SER A 78 3.07 4.87 -4.12
CA SER A 78 1.68 5.08 -4.57
C SER A 78 1.02 3.77 -5.02
N ILE A 79 1.73 2.90 -5.74
CA ILE A 79 1.22 1.56 -6.12
C ILE A 79 0.94 0.71 -4.87
N GLY A 80 1.83 0.74 -3.88
CA GLY A 80 1.65 0.02 -2.62
C GLY A 80 0.44 0.50 -1.82
N LEU A 81 0.16 1.80 -1.83
CA LEU A 81 -1.00 2.38 -1.15
C LEU A 81 -2.31 1.92 -1.78
N GLU A 82 -2.40 1.92 -3.11
CA GLU A 82 -3.57 1.39 -3.83
C GLU A 82 -3.75 -0.12 -3.58
N ALA A 83 -2.66 -0.89 -3.57
CA ALA A 83 -2.71 -2.32 -3.26
C ALA A 83 -3.20 -2.61 -1.83
N LEU A 84 -2.83 -1.76 -0.87
CA LEU A 84 -3.19 -1.88 0.54
C LEU A 84 -4.67 -1.56 0.81
N THR A 85 -5.30 -0.76 -0.05
CA THR A 85 -6.70 -0.31 0.11
C THR A 85 -7.67 -1.03 -0.84
N CYS A 86 -7.18 -1.62 -1.93
CA CYS A 86 -7.95 -2.42 -2.89
C CYS A 86 -7.52 -3.90 -2.87
N PRO A 87 -7.94 -4.70 -1.88
CA PRO A 87 -7.52 -6.10 -1.75
C PRO A 87 -7.91 -6.98 -2.94
N ASN A 88 -8.88 -6.59 -3.77
CA ASN A 88 -9.36 -7.41 -4.89
C ASN A 88 -8.49 -7.37 -6.16
N ASN A 89 -7.53 -6.45 -6.28
CA ASN A 89 -6.79 -6.25 -7.54
C ASN A 89 -5.39 -6.89 -7.57
N PHE A 90 -4.84 -7.29 -6.42
CA PHE A 90 -3.52 -7.93 -6.34
C PHE A 90 -3.59 -9.47 -6.26
N PHE A 91 -4.81 -10.03 -6.20
CA PHE A 91 -5.09 -11.48 -6.14
C PHE A 91 -5.14 -12.15 -7.52
N LEU A 92 -4.75 -11.47 -8.60
CA LEU A 92 -4.88 -11.99 -9.96
C LEU A 92 -3.58 -12.57 -10.56
N ASP A 93 -2.43 -12.50 -9.88
CA ASP A 93 -1.15 -12.95 -10.48
C ASP A 93 -0.20 -13.74 -9.56
N GLU A 94 -0.67 -14.25 -8.42
CA GLU A 94 -0.02 -15.41 -7.79
C GLU A 94 -0.90 -16.63 -8.05
N PRO A 95 -0.43 -17.66 -8.80
CA PRO A 95 -1.18 -18.90 -8.91
C PRO A 95 -1.33 -19.45 -7.49
N THR A 96 -2.58 -19.73 -7.13
CA THR A 96 -2.93 -20.45 -5.91
C THR A 96 -2.32 -21.85 -6.03
N SER A 97 -1.03 -21.97 -5.69
CA SER A 97 -0.38 -23.24 -5.37
C SER A 97 -0.98 -23.72 -4.06
N GLY A 98 -2.19 -24.26 -4.17
CA GLY A 98 -3.02 -24.77 -3.08
C GLY A 98 -4.23 -25.58 -3.57
N LEU A 99 -4.37 -25.81 -4.88
CA LEU A 99 -5.10 -26.97 -5.40
C LEU A 99 -4.17 -28.18 -5.30
N ASP A 100 -4.22 -28.85 -4.14
CA ASP A 100 -4.10 -30.31 -3.94
C ASP A 100 -3.61 -30.62 -2.51
N ALA A 101 -4.52 -30.46 -1.55
CA ALA A 101 -4.47 -31.19 -0.28
C ALA A 101 -5.87 -31.66 0.17
N GLU A 102 -6.77 -31.92 -0.78
CA GLU A 102 -8.00 -32.68 -0.51
C GLU A 102 -8.12 -33.84 -1.51
N SER A 103 -7.24 -34.82 -1.32
CA SER A 103 -7.49 -36.20 -1.72
C SER A 103 -7.12 -37.07 -0.53
N ALA A 104 -8.14 -37.37 0.30
CA ALA A 104 -8.32 -38.62 1.05
C ALA A 104 -9.22 -38.37 2.26
N HIS A 105 -10.54 -38.51 2.08
CA HIS A 105 -11.32 -39.47 2.88
C HIS A 105 -12.77 -39.57 2.36
N GLN A 106 -13.07 -40.79 1.89
CA GLN A 106 -14.35 -41.41 1.53
C GLN A 106 -14.71 -41.44 0.05
#